data_AF-A0A9Q9HWQ5-F1
#
_entry.id   AF-A0A9Q9HWQ5-F1
#
_cell.length_a   1.000
_cell.length_b   1.000
_cell.length_c   1.000
_cell.angle_alpha   90.00
_cell.angle_beta   90.00
_cell.angle_gamma   90.00
#
_symmetry.space_group_name_H-M   'P 1'
#
loop_
_entity.id
_entity.type
_entity.pdbx_description
1 polymer ?
#
loop_
_entity_poly.entity_id
_entity_poly.type
_entity_poly.pdbx_seq_one_letter_code
_entity_poly.pdbx_strand_id
1 'polypeptide(L)'
;MTRPNPNFDLTVEDVDLIETALCQSREILSQRRLSYEHCAHVEGGPSREKARLTGEALTRIQDLLGRLSMQKTVSSPAAAVF
;
A
#
# COMPACT_ATOMS: atom_id res chain seq x y z
N MET A 1 -2.07 -10.61 -17.87
CA MET A 1 -2.10 -11.78 -16.97
C MET A 1 -0.74 -11.88 -16.28
N THR A 2 -0.56 -11.17 -15.16
CA THR A 2 0.65 -11.26 -14.32
C THR A 2 0.57 -12.55 -13.51
N ARG A 3 1.35 -13.57 -13.89
CA ARG A 3 1.45 -14.82 -13.12
C ARG A 3 2.18 -14.55 -11.80
N PRO A 4 1.73 -15.09 -10.66
CA PRO A 4 2.50 -15.06 -9.41
C PRO A 4 3.86 -15.74 -9.64
N ASN A 5 4.96 -15.14 -9.17
CA ASN A 5 6.28 -15.73 -9.28
C ASN A 5 6.40 -16.87 -8.26
N PRO A 6 6.54 -18.14 -8.69
CA PRO A 6 6.56 -19.29 -7.78
C PRO A 6 7.81 -19.38 -6.91
N ASN A 7 8.82 -18.52 -7.13
CA ASN A 7 10.06 -18.50 -6.33
C ASN A 7 10.00 -17.53 -5.13
N PHE A 8 8.91 -16.77 -4.98
CA PHE A 8 8.73 -15.89 -3.83
C PHE A 8 7.98 -16.67 -2.74
N ASP A 9 8.73 -17.48 -1.99
CA ASP A 9 8.23 -18.16 -0.79
C ASP A 9 8.12 -17.11 0.33
N LEU A 10 7.09 -16.27 0.25
CA LEU A 10 6.78 -15.27 1.27
C LEU A 10 6.18 -15.99 2.48
N THR A 11 6.93 -16.01 3.58
CA THR A 11 6.40 -16.51 4.85
C THR A 11 5.34 -15.54 5.41
N VAL A 12 4.56 -16.01 6.38
CA VAL A 12 3.58 -15.15 7.06
C VAL A 12 4.26 -13.94 7.72
N GLU A 13 5.49 -14.11 8.23
CA GLU A 13 6.31 -13.01 8.77
C GLU A 13 6.72 -12.01 7.69
N ASP A 14 7.13 -12.47 6.50
CA ASP A 14 7.49 -11.57 5.39
C ASP A 14 6.28 -10.74 4.93
N VAL A 15 5.09 -11.37 4.90
CA VAL A 15 3.82 -10.70 4.58
C VAL A 15 3.50 -9.61 5.62
N ASP A 16 3.69 -9.91 6.91
CA ASP A 16 3.43 -8.96 8.01
C ASP A 16 4.45 -7.80 8.02
N LEU A 17 5.71 -8.08 7.69
CA LEU A 17 6.76 -7.06 7.52
C LEU A 17 6.44 -6.13 6.35
N ILE A 18 6.00 -6.68 5.21
CA ILE A 18 5.57 -5.89 4.05
C ILE A 18 4.33 -5.05 4.40
N GLU A 19 3.35 -5.63 5.10
CA GLU A 19 2.15 -4.93 5.57
C GLU A 19 2.54 -3.74 6.46
N THR A 20 3.45 -3.95 7.43
CA THR A 20 3.96 -2.93 8.33
C THR A 20 4.69 -1.81 7.56
N ALA A 21 5.58 -2.16 6.64
CA ALA A 21 6.31 -1.20 5.83
C ALA A 21 5.39 -0.39 4.89
N LEU A 22 4.36 -1.02 4.34
CA LEU A 22 3.33 -0.35 3.53
C LEU A 22 2.47 0.59 4.38
N CYS A 23 2.09 0.20 5.60
CA CYS A 23 1.38 1.06 6.54
C CYS A 23 2.21 2.29 6.93
N GLN A 24 3.49 2.12 7.25
CA GLN A 24 4.39 3.24 7.54
C GLN A 24 4.56 4.16 6.32
N SER A 25 4.75 3.57 5.13
CA SER A 25 4.85 4.34 3.88
C SER A 25 3.56 5.13 3.61
N ARG A 26 2.39 4.55 3.88
CA ARG A 26 1.09 5.22 3.75
C ARG A 26 0.99 6.43 4.68
N GLU A 27 1.44 6.29 5.93
CA GLU A 27 1.40 7.38 6.91
C GLU A 27 2.29 8.54 6.48
N ILE A 28 3.54 8.26 6.10
CA ILE A 28 4.49 9.24 5.62
C ILE A 28 3.96 9.95 4.36
N LEU A 29 3.43 9.19 3.40
CA LEU A 29 2.87 9.75 2.17
C LEU A 29 1.60 10.56 2.42
N SER A 30 0.77 10.19 3.40
CA SER A 30 -0.42 10.96 3.78
C SER A 30 -0.04 12.30 4.39
N GLN A 31 0.95 12.32 5.29
CA GLN A 31 1.49 13.55 5.86
C GLN A 31 2.12 14.45 4.77
N ARG A 32 2.90 13.86 3.86
CA ARG A 32 3.48 14.58 2.72
C ARG A 32 2.42 15.11 1.76
N ARG A 33 1.33 14.37 1.52
CA ARG A 33 0.23 14.82 0.66
C ARG A 33 -0.46 16.04 1.23
N LEU A 34 -0.74 16.06 2.53
CA LEU A 34 -1.31 17.24 3.21
C LEU A 34 -0.36 18.45 3.09
N SER A 35 0.94 18.22 3.24
CA SER A 35 1.96 19.25 3.05
C SER A 35 2.00 19.78 1.61
N TYR A 36 1.93 18.90 0.60
CA TYR A 36 1.91 19.30 -0.81
C TYR A 36 0.59 19.94 -1.24
N GLU A 37 -0.56 19.51 -0.70
CA GLU A 37 -1.86 20.17 -0.92
C GLU A 37 -1.83 21.60 -0.34
N HIS A 38 -1.24 21.78 0.85
CA HIS A 38 -1.07 23.10 1.46
C HIS A 38 -0.10 23.98 0.66
N CYS A 39 1.04 23.44 0.21
CA CYS A 39 1.98 24.16 -0.65
C CYS A 39 1.46 24.40 -2.08
N ALA A 40 0.56 23.56 -2.61
CA ALA A 40 -0.05 23.79 -3.92
C ALA A 40 -0.87 25.08 -3.98
N HIS A 41 -1.40 25.53 -2.83
CA HIS A 41 -2.07 26.81 -2.71
C HIS A 41 -1.12 28.01 -2.81
N VAL A 42 0.18 27.79 -2.55
CA VAL A 42 1.22 28.83 -2.46
C VAL A 42 2.18 28.81 -3.67
N GLU A 43 2.57 27.63 -4.15
CA GLU A 43 3.59 27.42 -5.21
C GLU A 43 3.00 27.07 -6.60
N GLY A 44 1.70 26.79 -6.70
CA GLY A 44 1.03 26.49 -7.96
C GLY A 44 1.32 25.09 -8.56
N GLY A 45 1.42 25.01 -9.89
CA GLY A 45 1.42 23.78 -10.70
C GLY A 45 2.32 22.60 -10.27
N PRO A 46 3.59 22.79 -9.88
CA PRO A 46 4.48 21.67 -9.53
C PRO A 46 4.11 20.97 -8.21
N SER A 47 3.55 21.70 -7.25
CA SER A 47 3.09 21.11 -5.98
C SER A 47 1.75 20.37 -6.14
N ARG A 48 0.93 20.77 -7.12
CA ARG A 48 -0.29 20.03 -7.51
C ARG A 48 0.02 18.68 -8.14
N GLU A 49 1.02 18.60 -9.02
CA GLU A 49 1.44 17.34 -9.63
C GLU A 49 2.07 16.39 -8.59
N LYS A 50 2.86 16.91 -7.64
CA LYS A 50 3.37 16.13 -6.50
C LYS A 50 2.23 15.57 -5.63
N ALA A 51 1.19 16.36 -5.36
CA ALA A 51 0.01 15.89 -4.63
C ALA A 51 -0.72 14.77 -5.39
N ARG A 52 -0.86 14.90 -6.73
CA ARG A 52 -1.47 13.88 -7.59
C ARG A 52 -0.69 12.56 -7.58
N LEU A 53 0.63 12.61 -7.79
CA LEU A 53 1.51 11.44 -7.76
C LEU A 53 1.51 10.77 -6.39
N THR A 54 1.48 11.56 -5.30
CA THR A 54 1.39 11.03 -3.93
C THR A 54 0.04 10.34 -3.70
N GLY A 55 -1.05 10.88 -4.25
CA GLY A 55 -2.37 10.25 -4.23
C GLY A 55 -2.43 8.93 -4.99
N GLU A 56 -1.83 8.85 -6.17
CA GLU A 56 -1.72 7.60 -6.93
C GLU A 56 -0.89 6.54 -6.18
N ALA A 57 0.23 6.95 -5.56
CA ALA A 57 1.04 6.05 -4.74
C ALA A 57 0.27 5.51 -3.53
N LEU A 58 -0.50 6.36 -2.83
CA LEU A 58 -1.36 5.94 -1.73
C LEU A 58 -2.42 4.94 -2.16
N THR A 59 -3.06 5.17 -3.30
CA THR A 59 -4.07 4.27 -3.86
C THR A 59 -3.46 2.90 -4.16
N ARG A 60 -2.27 2.89 -4.74
CA ARG A 60 -1.54 1.65 -5.05
C ARG A 60 -1.11 0.89 -3.80
N ILE A 61 -0.68 1.59 -2.75
CA ILE A 61 -0.37 0.98 -1.44
C ILE A 61 -1.64 0.37 -0.83
N GLN A 62 -2.77 1.05 -0.94
CA GLN A 62 -4.04 0.56 -0.41
C GLN A 62 -4.53 -0.70 -1.15
N ASP A 63 -4.37 -0.76 -2.48
CA ASP A 63 -4.62 -1.96 -3.28
C ASP A 63 -3.70 -3.12 -2.86
N LEU A 64 -2.40 -2.86 -2.68
CA LEU A 64 -1.43 -3.86 -2.24
C LEU A 64 -1.77 -4.42 -0.85
N LEU A 65 -2.13 -3.56 0.10
CA LEU A 65 -2.59 -3.97 1.43
C LEU A 65 -3.86 -4.82 1.36
N GLY A 66 -4.83 -4.44 0.52
CA GLY A 66 -6.03 -5.24 0.30
C GLY A 66 -5.73 -6.63 -0.27
N ARG A 67 -4.80 -6.71 -1.22
CA ARG A 67 -4.37 -7.98 -1.82
C ARG A 67 -3.57 -8.85 -0.86
N LEU A 68 -2.71 -8.26 -0.03
CA LEU A 68 -1.99 -8.96 1.04
C LEU A 68 -2.98 -9.52 2.07
N SER A 69 -3.97 -8.72 2.49
CA SER A 69 -5.04 -9.16 3.38
C SER A 69 -5.83 -10.34 2.79
N MET A 70 -6.17 -10.29 1.50
CA MET A 70 -6.85 -11.39 0.80
C MET A 70 -5.99 -12.67 0.75
N GLN A 71 -4.69 -12.55 0.48
CA GLN A 71 -3.78 -13.70 0.51
C GLN A 71 -3.66 -14.30 1.92
N LYS A 72 -3.59 -13.45 2.97
CA LYS A 72 -3.56 -13.90 4.37
C LYS A 72 -4.84 -14.66 4.75
N THR A 73 -6.00 -14.22 4.27
CA THR A 73 -7.27 -14.97 4.46
C THR A 73 -7.35 -16.27 3.68
N VAL A 74 -6.78 -16.34 2.47
CA VAL A 74 -6.78 -17.58 1.66
C VAL A 74 -5.79 -18.60 2.22
N SER A 75 -4.66 -18.17 2.77
CA SER A 75 -3.70 -19.04 3.45
C SER A 75 -4.11 -19.46 4.87
N SER A 76 -5.20 -18.87 5.41
CA SER A 76 -5.83 -19.36 6.63
C SER A 76 -6.96 -20.30 6.22
N PRO A 77 -6.75 -21.63 6.21
CA PRO A 77 -7.87 -22.55 6.06
C PRO A 77 -8.74 -22.34 7.29
N ALA A 78 -9.87 -21.67 7.09
CA ALA A 78 -10.96 -21.70 8.04
C ALA A 78 -11.15 -23.16 8.44
N ALA A 79 -11.16 -23.39 9.75
CA ALA A 79 -11.54 -24.63 10.37
C ALA A 79 -12.86 -25.13 9.74
N ALA A 80 -12.73 -26.05 8.79
CA ALA A 80 -13.82 -26.89 8.31
C ALA A 80 -13.59 -28.28 8.90
N VAL A 81 -13.61 -28.33 10.24
CA VAL A 81 -13.94 -29.53 10.99
C VAL A 81 -15.06 -29.10 11.90
N PHE A 82 -16.30 -29.37 11.48
CA PHE A 82 -17.39 -29.92 12.29
C PHE A 82 -18.46 -30.47 11.35
#